data_AF-A0A3D3UI95-F1
#
_entry.id   AF-A0A3D3UI95-F1
#
_cell.length_a   1.000
_cell.length_b   1.000
_cell.length_c   1.000
_cell.angle_alpha   90.00
_cell.angle_beta   90.00
_cell.angle_gamma   90.00
#
_symmetry.space_group_name_H-M   'P 1'
#
loop_
_entity.id
_entity.type
_entity.pdbx_description
1 polymer ?
#
loop_
_entity_poly.entity_id
_entity_poly.type
_entity_poly.pdbx_seq_one_letter_code
_entity_poly.pdbx_strand_id
1 'polypeptide(L)' 'MGLQVNLATTDDIERLERQIQRLTDMLQGAQVIPAPEWVSIQEAAKHHGRTARTIRDWIDAGKLEARGSGRCREVRITR' A
#
# COMPACT_ATOMS: atom_id res chain seq x y z
N MET A 1 -13.17 50.19 -3.98
CA MET A 1 -13.19 48.77 -3.58
C MET A 1 -12.02 48.54 -2.65
N GLY A 2 -12.26 48.48 -1.33
CA GLY A 2 -11.19 48.29 -0.34
C GLY A 2 -10.75 46.84 -0.31
N LEU A 3 -9.44 46.60 -0.39
CA LEU A 3 -8.85 45.28 -0.19
C LEU A 3 -9.08 44.87 1.27
N GLN A 4 -9.91 43.86 1.52
CA GLN A 4 -9.97 43.21 2.83
C GLN A 4 -8.75 42.31 2.96
N VAL A 5 -7.80 42.73 3.80
CA VAL A 5 -6.67 41.89 4.20
C VAL A 5 -7.08 41.20 5.51
N ASN A 6 -7.50 39.95 5.42
CA ASN A 6 -7.68 39.09 6.59
C ASN A 6 -6.31 38.56 7.00
N LEU A 7 -5.66 39.24 7.94
CA LEU A 7 -4.45 38.76 8.58
C LEU A 7 -4.83 37.64 9.55
N ALA A 8 -4.29 36.45 9.33
CA ALA A 8 -4.42 35.36 10.29
C ALA A 8 -3.77 35.77 11.61
N THR A 9 -4.49 35.56 12.71
CA THR A 9 -3.96 35.81 14.06
C THR A 9 -3.02 34.67 14.48
N THR A 10 -2.24 34.88 15.54
CA THR A 10 -1.43 33.82 16.14
C THR A 10 -2.29 32.61 16.53
N ASP A 11 -3.48 32.84 17.07
CA ASP A 11 -4.44 31.79 17.44
C ASP A 11 -4.91 30.97 16.24
N ASP A 12 -5.05 31.61 15.06
CA ASP A 12 -5.40 30.91 13.83
C ASP A 12 -4.28 29.97 13.38
N ILE A 13 -3.03 30.39 13.55
CA ILE A 13 -1.85 29.59 13.21
C ILE A 13 -1.73 28.40 14.18
N GLU A 14 -1.85 28.63 15.50
CA GLU A 14 -1.80 27.56 16.50
C GLU A 14 -2.93 26.54 16.34
N ARG A 15 -4.11 26.99 15.87
CA ARG A 15 -5.23 26.09 15.56
C ARG A 15 -4.89 25.19 14.35
N LEU A 16 -4.30 25.76 13.31
CA LEU A 16 -3.91 25.03 12.10
C LEU A 16 -2.77 24.04 12.39
N GLU A 17 -1.76 24.44 13.15
CA GLU A 17 -0.64 23.56 13.52
C GLU A 17 -1.13 22.34 14.30
N ARG A 18 -2.05 22.53 15.26
CA ARG A 18 -2.67 21.41 15.99
C ARG A 18 -3.47 20.48 15.08
N GLN A 19 -4.16 21.02 14.07
CA GLN A 19 -4.89 20.21 13.10
C GLN A 19 -3.93 19.43 12.18
N ILE A 20 -2.86 20.06 11.72
CA ILE A 20 -1.82 19.42 10.91
C ILE A 20 -1.17 18.29 11.70
N GLN A 21 -0.75 18.55 12.95
CA GLN A 21 -0.13 17.53 13.79
C GLN A 21 -1.06 16.32 13.97
N ARG A 22 -2.34 16.56 14.25
CA ARG A 22 -3.33 15.48 14.39
C ARG A 22 -3.49 14.65 13.11
N LEU A 23 -3.51 15.29 11.94
CA LEU A 23 -3.58 14.58 10.66
C LEU A 23 -2.31 13.78 10.39
N THR A 24 -1.14 14.34 10.72
CA THR A 24 0.14 13.65 10.59
C THR A 24 0.20 12.43 11.50
N ASP A 25 -0.24 12.54 12.76
CA ASP A 25 -0.28 11.41 13.70
C ASP A 25 -1.22 10.30 13.20
N MET A 26 -2.39 10.67 12.66
CA MET A 26 -3.33 9.72 12.05
C MET A 26 -2.74 9.00 10.85
N LEU A 27 -1.96 9.70 10.02
CA LEU A 27 -1.30 9.11 8.84
C LEU A 27 -0.09 8.26 9.22
N GLN A 28 0.67 8.63 10.25
CA GLN A 28 1.80 7.83 10.73
C GLN A 28 1.35 6.45 11.26
N GLY A 29 0.15 6.37 11.86
CA GLY A 29 -0.44 5.11 12.30
C GLY A 29 -1.12 4.29 11.19
N ALA A 30 -1.35 4.88 10.01
CA ALA A 30 -2.01 4.21 8.90
C ALA A 30 -1.03 3.30 8.17
N GLN A 31 -1.02 2.01 8.51
CA GLN A 31 -0.40 1.02 7.64
C GLN A 31 -1.19 0.95 6.34
N VAL A 32 -0.62 1.48 5.26
CA VAL A 32 -1.09 1.22 3.91
C VAL A 32 -0.79 -0.25 3.64
N ILE A 33 -1.75 -1.14 3.91
CA ILE A 33 -1.68 -2.53 3.45
C ILE A 33 -2.06 -2.48 1.97
N PRO A 34 -1.10 -2.62 1.03
CA PRO A 34 -1.44 -2.58 -0.37
C PRO A 34 -2.41 -3.72 -0.68
N ALA A 35 -3.38 -3.44 -1.55
CA ALA A 35 -4.35 -4.44 -1.95
C ALA A 35 -3.61 -5.67 -2.53
N PRO A 36 -4.01 -6.89 -2.13
CA PRO A 36 -3.38 -8.08 -2.66
C PRO A 36 -3.67 -8.18 -4.17
N GLU A 37 -2.60 -8.28 -4.95
CA GLU A 37 -2.70 -8.41 -6.41
C GLU A 37 -2.55 -9.88 -6.79
N TRP A 38 -3.43 -10.35 -7.68
CA TRP A 38 -3.27 -11.64 -8.34
C TRP A 38 -2.34 -11.44 -9.53
N VAL A 39 -1.14 -11.97 -9.42
CA VAL A 39 -0.10 -11.82 -10.45
C VAL A 39 0.25 -13.18 -11.04
N SER A 40 0.87 -13.18 -12.22
CA SER A 40 1.38 -14.42 -12.80
C SER A 40 2.49 -15.05 -11.93
N ILE A 41 2.71 -16.35 -12.06
CA ILE A 41 3.84 -17.04 -11.39
C ILE A 41 5.19 -16.37 -11.70
N GLN A 42 5.36 -15.85 -12.92
CA GLN A 42 6.61 -15.19 -13.33
C GLN A 42 6.81 -13.84 -12.63
N GLU A 43 5.74 -13.07 -12.44
CA GLU A 43 5.79 -11.82 -11.70
C GLU A 43 6.01 -12.07 -10.21
N ALA A 44 5.33 -13.07 -9.62
CA ALA A 44 5.59 -13.49 -8.25
C ALA A 44 7.06 -13.94 -8.06
N ALA A 45 7.63 -14.63 -9.04
CA ALA A 45 9.04 -15.03 -9.02
C ALA A 45 9.97 -13.82 -8.98
N LYS A 46 9.71 -12.80 -9.81
CA LYS A 46 10.46 -11.53 -9.79
C LYS A 46 10.28 -10.79 -8.46
N HIS A 47 9.05 -10.70 -7.96
CA HIS A 47 8.72 -10.03 -6.70
C HIS A 47 9.49 -10.63 -5.51
N HIS A 48 9.58 -11.95 -5.43
CA HIS A 48 10.29 -12.65 -4.36
C HIS A 48 11.79 -12.87 -4.63
N GLY A 49 12.31 -12.49 -5.81
CA GLY A 49 13.68 -12.79 -6.22
C GLY A 49 13.97 -14.29 -6.29
N ARG A 50 12.97 -15.10 -6.66
CA ARG A 50 13.04 -16.56 -6.73
C ARG A 50 12.73 -17.07 -8.13
N THR A 51 12.90 -18.37 -8.33
CA THR A 51 12.52 -19.02 -9.61
C THR A 51 11.04 -19.34 -9.63
N ALA A 52 10.46 -19.42 -10.84
CA ALA A 52 9.07 -19.89 -11.01
C ALA A 52 8.84 -21.31 -10.45
N ARG A 53 9.89 -22.14 -10.39
CA ARG A 53 9.82 -23.46 -9.74
C ARG A 53 9.58 -23.31 -8.25
N THR A 54 10.38 -22.48 -7.57
CA THR A 54 10.22 -22.21 -6.13
C THR A 54 8.81 -21.70 -5.81
N ILE A 55 8.24 -20.84 -6.65
CA ILE A 55 6.86 -20.37 -6.48
C ILE A 55 5.87 -21.53 -6.60
N ARG A 56 6.01 -22.43 -7.59
CA ARG A 56 5.15 -23.62 -7.69
C ARG A 56 5.30 -24.53 -6.46
N ASP A 57 6.53 -24.77 -6.01
CA ASP A 57 6.79 -25.56 -4.81
C ASP A 57 6.11 -24.94 -3.57
N TRP A 58 6.06 -23.60 -3.48
CA TRP A 58 5.35 -22.91 -2.40
C TRP A 58 3.83 -23.02 -2.51
N ILE A 59 3.28 -23.00 -3.72
CA ILE A 59 1.84 -23.23 -3.94
C ILE A 59 1.48 -24.66 -3.56
N ASP A 60 2.28 -25.65 -4.00
CA ASP A 60 2.05 -27.06 -3.71
C ASP A 60 2.22 -27.36 -2.21
N ALA A 61 3.11 -26.62 -1.53
CA ALA A 61 3.26 -26.64 -0.07
C ALA A 61 2.21 -25.81 0.69
N GLY A 62 1.26 -25.15 0.01
CA GLY A 62 0.22 -24.33 0.62
C GLY A 62 0.69 -23.01 1.25
N LYS A 63 1.92 -22.57 0.96
CA LYS A 63 2.50 -21.30 1.45
C LYS A 63 2.00 -20.07 0.69
N LEU A 64 1.50 -20.27 -0.52
CA LEU A 64 0.95 -19.22 -1.38
C LEU A 64 -0.43 -19.62 -1.87
N GLU A 65 -1.37 -18.68 -1.80
CA GLU A 65 -2.67 -18.82 -2.45
C GLU A 65 -2.49 -18.69 -3.96
N ALA A 66 -3.03 -19.66 -4.70
CA ALA A 66 -3.05 -19.64 -6.15
C ALA A 66 -4.44 -19.97 -6.68
N ARG A 67 -4.77 -19.38 -7.83
CA ARG A 67 -6.01 -19.65 -8.57
C ARG A 67 -5.73 -19.89 -10.05
N GLY A 68 -6.69 -20.47 -10.76
CA GLY A 68 -6.55 -20.82 -12.17
C GLY A 68 -5.70 -22.07 -12.40
N SER A 69 -5.39 -22.35 -13.67
CA SER A 69 -4.68 -23.56 -14.07
C SER A 69 -3.69 -23.31 -15.21
N GLY A 70 -2.67 -24.17 -15.30
CA GLY A 70 -1.68 -24.13 -16.36
C GLY A 70 -0.97 -22.77 -16.49
N ARG A 71 -1.04 -22.19 -17.68
CA ARG A 71 -0.43 -20.88 -18.01
C ARG A 71 -1.15 -19.68 -17.40
N CYS A 72 -2.43 -19.83 -17.07
CA CYS A 72 -3.25 -18.77 -16.45
C CYS A 72 -3.28 -18.87 -14.92
N ARG A 73 -2.33 -19.61 -14.33
CA ARG A 73 -2.25 -19.74 -12.88
C ARG A 73 -1.68 -18.45 -12.28
N GLU A 74 -2.44 -17.86 -11.37
CA GLU A 74 -2.12 -16.62 -10.69
C GLU A 74 -1.84 -16.89 -9.21
N VAL A 75 -1.03 -16.04 -8.61
CA VAL A 75 -0.57 -16.10 -7.23
C VAL A 75 -0.93 -14.80 -6.55
N ARG A 76 -1.50 -14.90 -5.36
CA ARG A 76 -1.77 -13.73 -4.53
C ARG A 76 -0.48 -13.25 -3.89
N ILE A 77 -0.07 -12.02 -4.22
CA ILE A 77 1.04 -11.35 -3.54
C ILE A 77 0.53 -10.12 -2.80
N THR A 78 1.22 -9.77 -1.71
CA THR A 78 1.05 -8.47 -1.04
C THR A 78 2.29 -7.66 -1.40
N ARG A 79 2.10 -6.44 -1.91
CA ARG A 79 3.22 -5.52 -2.18
C ARG A 79 3.89 -5.04 -0.89
#